data_AF-A0A957ME47-F1
#
_entry.id   AF-A0A957ME47-F1
#
_cell.length_a   1.000
_cell.length_b   1.000
_cell.length_c   1.000
_cell.angle_alpha   90.00
_cell.angle_beta   90.00
_cell.angle_gamma   90.00
#
_symmetry.space_group_name_H-M   'P 1'
#
loop_
_entity.id
_entity.type
_entity.pdbx_description
1 polymer ?
#
loop_
_entity_poly.entity_id
_entity_poly.type
_entity_poly.pdbx_seq_one_letter_code
_entity_poly.pdbx_strand_id
1 'polypeptide(L)'
;TGNLDGAGVDELALVNEDLGALRVYRLEGNNVLNPFFISESDTKPWSDVAIGNVDNELVLPELVAVRNAAPPLPALVVQRYKSPDAFEDVGTRELLPSPRVVFLADVTGNGDEEMYLLRDVPAGDARPRLFISNLGIDGMFAFEVPLD
;
A
#
# COMPACT_ATOMS: atom_id res chain seq x y z
N THR A 1 2.78 -5.56 10.94
CA THR A 1 3.16 -4.69 12.08
C THR A 1 3.01 -3.24 11.64
N GLY A 2 2.61 -2.31 12.53
CA GLY A 2 2.26 -0.93 12.14
C GLY A 2 3.29 0.16 12.54
N ASN A 3 4.34 -0.21 13.26
CA ASN A 3 5.37 0.70 13.81
C ASN A 3 6.30 1.25 12.71
N LEU A 4 5.83 2.25 11.96
CA LEU A 4 6.51 2.82 10.78
C LEU A 4 7.76 3.61 11.15
N ASP A 5 7.77 4.29 12.31
CA ASP A 5 8.87 5.16 12.73
C ASP A 5 9.87 4.49 13.70
N GLY A 6 9.56 3.27 14.16
CA GLY A 6 10.40 2.54 15.09
C GLY A 6 10.26 2.95 16.57
N ALA A 7 9.32 3.82 16.92
CA ALA A 7 9.08 4.29 18.29
C ALA A 7 8.46 3.21 19.20
N GLY A 8 8.03 2.09 18.63
CA GLY A 8 7.44 0.96 19.36
C GLY A 8 5.92 1.08 19.57
N VAL A 9 5.28 1.99 18.84
CA VAL A 9 3.83 2.16 18.78
C VAL A 9 3.42 2.08 17.32
N ASP A 10 2.32 1.38 17.04
CA ASP A 10 1.82 1.26 15.67
C ASP A 10 1.16 2.57 15.21
N GLU A 11 1.46 2.98 13.99
CA GLU A 11 0.74 4.01 13.25
C GLU A 11 -0.49 3.44 12.53
N LEU A 12 -1.43 4.32 12.18
CA LEU A 12 -2.62 3.99 11.40
C LEU A 12 -2.58 4.70 10.04
N ALA A 13 -2.80 3.99 8.95
CA ALA A 13 -2.97 4.56 7.62
C ALA A 13 -4.40 4.40 7.14
N LEU A 14 -4.97 5.44 6.56
CA LEU A 14 -6.34 5.46 6.06
C LEU A 14 -6.42 6.24 4.75
N VAL A 15 -7.27 5.77 3.84
CA VAL A 15 -7.70 6.52 2.66
C VAL A 15 -9.14 6.98 2.88
N ASN A 16 -9.40 8.27 2.70
CA ASN A 16 -10.75 8.77 2.52
C ASN A 16 -11.15 8.53 1.06
N GLU A 17 -11.97 7.52 0.81
CA GLU A 17 -12.38 7.10 -0.55
C GLU A 17 -13.16 8.20 -1.30
N ASP A 18 -13.90 9.06 -0.60
CA ASP A 18 -14.66 10.16 -1.23
C ASP A 18 -13.75 11.26 -1.78
N LEU A 19 -12.61 11.49 -1.12
CA LEU A 19 -11.64 12.54 -1.48
C LEU A 19 -10.39 11.99 -2.16
N GLY A 20 -10.17 10.68 -2.14
CA GLY A 20 -8.92 10.05 -2.52
C GLY A 20 -7.72 10.51 -1.69
N ALA A 21 -7.96 10.84 -0.41
CA ALA A 21 -6.97 11.44 0.48
C ALA A 21 -6.34 10.38 1.40
N LEU A 22 -5.03 10.17 1.29
CA LEU A 22 -4.26 9.28 2.14
C LEU A 22 -3.75 10.05 3.37
N ARG A 23 -3.95 9.48 4.56
CA ARG A 23 -3.46 10.02 5.83
C ARG A 23 -2.82 8.95 6.68
N VAL A 24 -1.73 9.30 7.36
CA VAL A 24 -1.11 8.46 8.38
C VAL A 24 -1.16 9.20 9.71
N TYR A 25 -1.60 8.46 10.73
CA TYR A 25 -1.88 8.96 12.06
C TYR A 25 -0.97 8.30 13.08
N ARG A 26 -0.59 9.11 14.08
CA ARG A 26 0.10 8.69 15.28
C ARG A 26 -0.78 8.92 16.49
N LEU A 27 -0.77 7.96 17.41
CA LEU A 27 -1.37 8.14 18.72
C LEU A 27 -0.37 8.88 19.62
N GLU A 28 -0.73 10.10 20.02
CA GLU A 28 0.03 10.91 20.96
C GLU A 28 -0.50 10.75 22.39
N GLY A 29 0.20 11.40 23.33
CA GLY A 29 -0.22 11.47 24.73
C GLY A 29 -1.66 11.96 24.88
N ASN A 30 -2.33 11.51 25.93
CA ASN A 30 -3.74 11.79 26.22
C ASN A 30 -4.74 11.23 25.18
N ASN A 31 -4.37 10.17 24.46
CA ASN A 31 -5.22 9.48 23.47
C ASN A 31 -5.63 10.39 22.31
N VAL A 32 -4.74 11.27 21.87
CA VAL A 32 -4.98 12.15 20.73
C VAL A 32 -4.42 11.48 19.48
N LEU A 33 -5.26 11.28 18.47
CA LEU A 33 -4.85 10.74 17.18
C LEU A 33 -4.58 11.89 16.21
N ASN A 34 -3.31 12.15 15.90
CA ASN A 34 -2.90 13.26 15.03
C ASN A 34 -2.38 12.75 13.69
N PRO A 35 -2.83 13.33 12.55
CA PRO A 35 -2.21 13.03 11.27
C PRO A 35 -0.85 13.72 11.18
N PHE A 36 0.20 12.98 10.82
CA PHE A 36 1.52 13.55 10.56
C PHE A 36 1.89 13.50 9.07
N PHE A 37 1.25 12.63 8.29
CA PHE A 37 1.40 12.58 6.84
C PHE A 37 0.05 12.70 6.14
N ILE A 38 0.01 13.51 5.09
CA ILE A 38 -1.17 13.78 4.28
C ILE A 38 -0.74 13.80 2.81
N SER A 39 -1.39 13.00 1.97
CA SER A 39 -1.19 12.98 0.53
C SER A 39 -2.54 13.02 -0.18
N GLU A 40 -2.82 14.12 -0.87
CA GLU A 40 -4.12 14.41 -1.49
C GLU A 40 -3.90 14.81 -2.96
N SER A 41 -4.73 14.29 -3.87
CA SER A 41 -4.70 14.69 -5.27
C SER A 41 -6.02 14.40 -5.99
N ASP A 42 -6.72 15.46 -6.40
CA ASP A 42 -7.99 15.34 -7.14
C ASP A 42 -7.85 14.61 -8.48
N THR A 43 -6.66 14.65 -9.08
CA THR A 43 -6.40 14.01 -10.39
C THR A 43 -5.82 12.60 -10.24
N LYS A 44 -5.47 12.19 -9.02
CA LYS A 44 -4.71 10.97 -8.72
C LYS A 44 -5.16 10.37 -7.37
N PRO A 45 -6.47 10.17 -7.16
CA PRO A 45 -7.02 9.82 -5.86
C PRO A 45 -6.53 8.45 -5.40
N TRP A 46 -6.06 8.38 -4.15
CA TRP A 46 -5.76 7.11 -3.50
C TRP A 46 -7.03 6.29 -3.33
N SER A 47 -6.91 4.96 -3.46
CA SER A 47 -8.03 4.02 -3.32
C SER A 47 -7.90 3.16 -2.07
N ASP A 48 -6.68 2.74 -1.70
CA ASP A 48 -6.46 1.91 -0.52
C ASP A 48 -5.01 1.98 -0.03
N VAL A 49 -4.77 1.56 1.21
CA VAL A 49 -3.46 1.55 1.85
C VAL A 49 -3.31 0.43 2.88
N ALA A 50 -2.11 -0.15 2.95
CA ALA A 50 -1.71 -1.10 3.98
C ALA A 50 -0.35 -0.73 4.58
N ILE A 51 -0.08 -1.19 5.81
CA ILE A 51 1.23 -1.08 6.46
C ILE A 51 1.77 -2.49 6.68
N GLY A 52 3.00 -2.73 6.27
CA GLY A 52 3.63 -4.05 6.40
C GLY A 52 5.09 -4.07 5.95
N ASN A 53 5.79 -5.13 6.31
CA ASN A 53 7.17 -5.36 5.92
C ASN A 53 7.23 -6.08 4.58
N VAL A 54 7.35 -5.30 3.50
CA VAL A 54 7.43 -5.81 2.11
C VAL A 54 8.87 -5.78 1.57
N ASP A 55 9.82 -5.40 2.44
CA ASP A 55 11.26 -5.43 2.22
C ASP A 55 11.91 -6.13 3.42
N ASN A 56 11.88 -7.46 3.42
CA ASN A 56 12.35 -8.27 4.56
C ASN A 56 13.82 -8.05 4.96
N GLU A 57 14.63 -7.35 4.15
CA GLU A 57 15.98 -6.93 4.51
C GLU A 57 15.96 -5.84 5.61
N LEU A 58 14.80 -5.24 5.84
CA LEU A 58 14.60 -4.14 6.78
C LEU A 58 13.73 -4.54 7.97
N VAL A 59 13.92 -3.78 9.04
CA VAL A 59 13.26 -4.00 10.34
C VAL A 59 11.93 -3.26 10.44
N LEU A 60 11.82 -2.11 9.75
CA LEU A 60 10.63 -1.25 9.83
C LEU A 60 9.72 -1.52 8.64
N PRO A 61 8.39 -1.50 8.84
CA PRO A 61 7.43 -1.67 7.77
C PRO A 61 7.40 -0.47 6.83
N GLU A 62 6.82 -0.69 5.66
CA GLU A 62 6.49 0.31 4.66
C GLU A 62 5.00 0.62 4.62
N LEU A 63 4.69 1.76 3.99
CA LEU A 63 3.35 2.12 3.55
C LEU A 63 3.16 1.64 2.11
N VAL A 64 2.19 0.78 1.86
CA VAL A 64 1.84 0.29 0.52
C VAL A 64 0.50 0.88 0.13
N ALA A 65 0.48 1.78 -0.85
CA ALA A 65 -0.71 2.49 -1.27
C ALA A 65 -1.02 2.24 -2.76
N VAL A 66 -2.31 2.13 -3.06
CA VAL A 66 -2.82 2.05 -4.42
C VAL A 66 -3.71 3.24 -4.75
N ARG A 67 -3.74 3.61 -6.02
CA ARG A 67 -4.57 4.71 -6.53
C ARG A 67 -5.09 4.43 -7.92
N ASN A 68 -6.17 5.14 -8.28
CA ASN A 68 -6.61 5.18 -9.66
C ASN A 68 -5.67 6.07 -10.49
N ALA A 69 -4.87 5.44 -11.34
CA ALA A 69 -3.85 6.09 -12.14
C ALA A 69 -3.74 5.48 -13.54
N ALA A 70 -3.21 6.28 -14.47
CA ALA A 70 -2.77 5.81 -15.77
C ALA A 70 -1.31 6.21 -16.01
N PRO A 71 -0.53 5.42 -16.77
CA PRO A 71 0.84 5.76 -17.14
C PRO A 71 0.95 7.20 -17.66
N PRO A 72 1.99 7.95 -17.27
CA PRO A 72 3.18 7.50 -16.53
C PRO A 72 3.04 7.52 -15.00
N LEU A 73 1.83 7.69 -14.48
CA LEU A 73 1.61 7.74 -13.04
C LEU A 73 1.50 6.31 -12.47
N PRO A 74 2.33 5.93 -11.47
CA PRO A 74 2.23 4.60 -10.90
C PRO A 74 0.93 4.45 -10.09
N ALA A 75 0.30 3.29 -10.21
CA ALA A 75 -0.93 2.93 -9.52
C ALA A 75 -0.66 2.19 -8.20
N LEU A 76 0.52 1.59 -8.05
CA LEU A 76 1.04 1.04 -6.80
C LEU A 76 2.29 1.83 -6.40
N VAL A 77 2.32 2.27 -5.13
CA VAL A 77 3.43 3.00 -4.54
C VAL A 77 3.75 2.38 -3.18
N VAL A 78 5.01 1.99 -3.00
CA VAL A 78 5.57 1.56 -1.73
C VAL A 78 6.43 2.71 -1.20
N GLN A 79 6.17 3.14 0.03
CA GLN A 79 6.80 4.28 0.65
C GLN A 79 7.41 3.91 1.99
N ARG A 80 8.63 4.39 2.24
CA ARG A 80 9.34 4.17 3.50
C ARG A 80 9.31 5.40 4.36
N TYR A 81 9.13 5.22 5.66
CA TYR A 81 9.20 6.33 6.61
C TYR A 81 10.58 6.99 6.55
N LYS A 82 10.57 8.32 6.57
CA LYS A 82 11.75 9.16 6.60
C LYS A 82 11.60 10.17 7.70
N SER A 83 12.48 10.08 8.68
CA SER A 83 12.50 11.04 9.78
C SER A 83 12.86 12.45 9.26
N PRO A 84 12.17 13.51 9.72
CA PRO A 84 10.94 13.48 10.51
C PRO A 84 9.67 13.44 9.65
N ASP A 85 8.70 12.61 10.04
CA ASP A 85 7.29 12.64 9.62
C ASP A 85 7.05 12.75 8.10
N ALA A 86 7.95 12.15 7.32
CA ALA A 86 7.89 12.13 5.87
C ALA A 86 7.94 10.69 5.36
N PHE A 87 7.67 10.55 4.06
CA PHE A 87 7.80 9.29 3.35
C PHE A 87 8.57 9.51 2.04
N GLU A 88 9.33 8.51 1.63
CA GLU A 88 9.96 8.47 0.32
C GLU A 88 9.52 7.22 -0.46
N ASP A 89 9.27 7.38 -1.76
CA ASP A 89 8.88 6.28 -2.64
C ASP A 89 10.10 5.37 -2.86
N VAL A 90 9.99 4.11 -2.43
CA VAL A 90 11.03 3.08 -2.60
C VAL A 90 10.67 2.05 -3.66
N GLY A 91 9.39 1.97 -4.03
CA GLY A 91 8.89 1.12 -5.11
C GLY A 91 7.68 1.71 -5.80
N THR A 92 7.63 1.61 -7.13
CA THR A 92 6.47 2.04 -7.89
C THR A 92 6.18 1.08 -9.04
N ARG A 93 4.90 0.89 -9.35
CA ARG A 93 4.46 0.13 -10.52
C ARG A 93 3.33 0.84 -11.25
N GLU A 94 3.46 0.92 -12.56
CA GLU A 94 2.36 1.27 -13.46
C GLU A 94 1.52 0.00 -13.69
N LEU A 95 0.25 0.02 -13.28
CA LEU A 95 -0.65 -1.13 -13.37
C LEU A 95 -1.94 -0.72 -14.08
N LEU A 96 -2.31 -1.48 -15.12
CA LEU A 96 -3.54 -1.29 -15.87
C LEU A 96 -4.32 -2.61 -16.00
N PRO A 97 -5.61 -2.67 -15.67
CA PRO A 97 -6.37 -1.66 -14.89
C PRO A 97 -5.75 -1.38 -13.52
N SER A 98 -5.98 -0.18 -12.97
CA SER A 98 -5.51 0.19 -11.63
C SER A 98 -6.13 -0.72 -10.57
N PRO A 99 -5.36 -1.18 -9.57
CA PRO A 99 -5.92 -1.83 -8.39
C PRO A 99 -6.72 -0.84 -7.53
N ARG A 100 -7.74 -1.37 -6.87
CA ARG A 100 -8.61 -0.64 -5.94
C ARG A 100 -8.44 -1.04 -4.48
N VAL A 101 -7.83 -2.20 -4.22
CA VAL A 101 -7.57 -2.72 -2.87
C VAL A 101 -6.15 -3.28 -2.84
N VAL A 102 -5.48 -3.11 -1.70
CA VAL A 102 -4.21 -3.75 -1.38
C VAL A 102 -4.28 -4.39 0.00
N PHE A 103 -3.75 -5.59 0.12
CA PHE A 103 -3.53 -6.24 1.41
C PHE A 103 -2.20 -6.98 1.39
N LEU A 104 -1.61 -7.12 2.57
CA LEU A 104 -0.28 -7.68 2.75
C LEU A 104 -0.41 -9.01 3.49
N ALA A 105 0.33 -10.01 3.04
CA ALA A 105 0.38 -11.30 3.73
C ALA A 105 1.70 -12.02 3.46
N ASP A 106 2.31 -12.55 4.51
CA ASP A 106 3.36 -13.54 4.41
C ASP A 106 2.71 -14.93 4.28
N VAL A 107 2.42 -15.35 3.04
CA VAL A 107 1.76 -16.65 2.82
C VAL A 107 2.75 -17.81 2.80
N THR A 108 4.04 -17.52 2.69
CA THR A 108 5.10 -18.52 2.61
C THR A 108 5.77 -18.81 3.95
N GLY A 109 5.54 -17.95 4.95
CA GLY A 109 6.12 -18.01 6.29
C GLY A 109 7.59 -17.58 6.34
N ASN A 110 8.06 -16.79 5.37
CA ASN A 110 9.46 -16.35 5.29
C ASN A 110 9.71 -15.00 5.99
N GLY A 111 8.66 -14.35 6.49
CA GLY A 111 8.72 -13.03 7.13
C GLY A 111 8.69 -11.84 6.16
N ASP A 112 8.61 -12.09 4.84
CA ASP A 112 8.37 -11.10 3.80
C ASP A 112 6.87 -11.05 3.49
N GLU A 113 6.24 -9.89 3.60
CA GLU A 113 4.82 -9.77 3.26
C GLU A 113 4.68 -9.46 1.76
N GLU A 114 3.98 -10.33 1.03
CA GLU A 114 3.70 -10.06 -0.38
C GLU A 114 2.50 -9.10 -0.55
N MET A 115 2.54 -8.30 -1.61
CA MET A 115 1.47 -7.37 -1.94
C MET A 115 0.41 -8.05 -2.80
N TYR A 116 -0.77 -8.22 -2.24
CA TYR A 116 -1.95 -8.73 -2.94
C TYR A 116 -2.86 -7.59 -3.34
N LEU A 117 -3.26 -7.59 -4.60
CA LEU A 117 -3.91 -6.46 -5.25
C LEU A 117 -5.20 -6.93 -5.90
N LEU A 118 -6.29 -6.17 -5.70
CA LEU A 118 -7.55 -6.42 -6.36
C LEU A 118 -7.83 -5.32 -7.38
N ARG A 119 -8.22 -5.70 -8.61
CA ARG A 119 -8.65 -4.77 -9.65
C ARG A 119 -9.94 -5.22 -10.29
N ASP A 120 -10.74 -4.27 -10.76
CA ASP A 120 -11.88 -4.56 -11.62
C ASP A 120 -11.42 -4.66 -13.08
N VAL A 121 -11.97 -5.61 -13.83
CA VAL A 121 -11.64 -5.79 -15.25
C VAL A 121 -12.79 -5.29 -16.12
N PRO A 122 -12.57 -4.26 -16.96
CA PRO A 122 -13.65 -3.57 -17.64
C PRO A 122 -14.23 -4.30 -18.86
N ALA A 123 -13.66 -5.43 -19.29
CA ALA A 123 -14.13 -6.14 -20.49
C ALA A 123 -13.98 -7.66 -20.41
N GLY A 124 -15.01 -8.38 -20.87
CA GLY A 124 -15.00 -9.84 -21.08
C GLY A 124 -15.28 -10.70 -19.85
N ASP A 125 -14.92 -10.22 -18.66
CA ASP A 125 -15.19 -10.86 -17.38
C ASP A 125 -15.28 -9.80 -16.29
N ALA A 126 -16.48 -9.60 -15.73
CA ALA A 126 -16.73 -8.54 -14.74
C ALA A 126 -16.23 -8.90 -13.34
N ARG A 127 -15.72 -10.14 -13.14
CA ARG A 127 -15.18 -10.58 -11.86
C ARG A 127 -13.89 -9.81 -11.55
N PRO A 128 -13.75 -9.27 -10.32
CA PRO A 128 -12.49 -8.71 -9.87
C PRO A 128 -11.35 -9.71 -9.99
N ARG A 129 -10.15 -9.22 -10.28
CA ARG A 129 -8.93 -10.03 -10.37
C ARG A 129 -8.05 -9.77 -9.18
N LEU A 130 -7.75 -10.84 -8.46
CA LEU A 130 -6.69 -10.87 -7.46
C LEU A 130 -5.37 -11.21 -8.16
N PHE A 131 -4.35 -10.39 -7.95
CA PHE A 131 -3.00 -10.62 -8.45
C PHE A 131 -1.97 -10.17 -7.40
N ILE A 132 -0.72 -10.57 -7.61
CA ILE A 132 0.37 -10.38 -6.65
C ILE A 132 1.47 -9.46 -7.23
N SER A 133 2.09 -8.66 -6.38
CA SER A 133 3.29 -7.86 -6.67
C SER A 133 4.29 -7.97 -5.53
N ASN A 134 5.56 -7.68 -5.79
CA ASN A 134 6.62 -7.60 -4.78
C ASN A 134 7.57 -6.42 -5.08
N LEU A 135 8.21 -5.92 -4.03
CA LEU A 135 9.30 -4.95 -4.05
C LEU A 135 10.66 -5.64 -4.23
N GLY A 136 10.83 -6.87 -3.72
CA GLY A 136 12.09 -7.62 -3.71
C GLY A 136 12.49 -8.33 -5.01
N ILE A 137 13.68 -8.93 -4.98
CA ILE A 137 14.27 -9.76 -6.06
C ILE A 137 13.89 -11.24 -5.98
N ASP A 138 13.16 -11.64 -4.93
CA ASP A 138 12.79 -13.02 -4.72
C ASP A 138 11.84 -13.55 -5.80
N GLY A 139 12.06 -14.81 -6.16
CA GLY A 139 11.30 -15.50 -7.20
C GLY A 139 9.87 -15.73 -6.76
N MET A 140 8.97 -14.82 -7.13
CA MET A 140 7.54 -14.99 -6.87
C MET A 140 6.94 -16.17 -7.65
N PHE A 141 5.90 -16.76 -7.10
CA PHE A 141 4.86 -17.39 -7.91
C PHE A 141 3.91 -16.28 -8.41
N ALA A 142 3.99 -15.95 -9.70
CA ALA A 142 3.07 -15.00 -10.30
C ALA A 142 1.70 -15.67 -10.55
N PHE A 143 0.63 -15.07 -10.05
CA PHE A 143 -0.73 -15.50 -10.37
C PHE A 143 -1.67 -14.31 -10.56
N GLU A 144 -2.72 -14.56 -11.33
CA GLU A 144 -3.89 -13.69 -11.43
C GLU A 144 -5.14 -14.58 -11.49
N VAL A 145 -6.10 -14.37 -10.59
CA VAL A 145 -7.31 -15.22 -10.47
C VAL A 145 -8.59 -14.37 -10.39
N PRO A 146 -9.71 -14.80 -11.02
CA PRO A 146 -11.03 -14.23 -10.74
C PRO A 146 -11.45 -14.44 -9.29
N LEU A 147 -12.22 -13.50 -8.74
CA LEU A 147 -13.10 -13.73 -7.59
C LEU A 147 -14.52 -14.08 -8.07
N ASP A 148 -15.11 -15.15 -7.54
CA ASP A 148 -16.45 -15.63 -7.90
C ASP A 148 -17.58 -14.97 -7.09
#